data_AF-F2SEN4-F1
#
_entry.id   AF-F2SEN4-F1
#
_cell.length_a   1.000
_cell.length_b   1.000
_cell.length_c   1.000
_cell.angle_alpha   90.00
_cell.angle_beta   90.00
_cell.angle_gamma   90.00
#
_symmetry.space_group_name_H-M   'P 1'
#
loop_
_entity.id
_entity.type
_entity.pdbx_description
1 polymer ?
#
loop_
_entity_poly.entity_id
_entity_poly.type
_entity_poly.pdbx_seq_one_letter_code
_entity_poly.pdbx_strand_id
1 'polypeptide(L)'
;MMAKAPQTKGAFLPTEIVISILSFASDEDTVNENWQSTLFSCCLVCQQWYSAAIPFLYSKPVISARNYDSFAGTLDVRGKARHNIQEPLGNFVKHLDLGGLAHSGSKSVTARLLRACKEELEVFVAPASTFSTISLTPMSKCLNLRIVDLSVLMTIIPFLSIPHAVRNLKRLETLRFPPEMSHKGLPKVNDPHSERSPPLYQWPPKLKRLQLWRVHDSIILGNFIWPETVTAVTIIESNHYPFNTILQTLSTDSARQRLQRVRILSSRPTDEVSIIAPLCFQMEKLKFLSLQGCGCDPGFYRRIITMSPELAPLEILEISPLPLEHKLRVELVRDLKTVCAVAFPRVRLLGIAASCIDYVSEWFELEMDKVLMENARNSGHYDKEKLENGRIQTGVYYF
;
A
#
# COMPACT_ATOMS: atom_id res chain seq x y z
N MET A 1 -56.17 -36.14 30.29
CA MET A 1 -54.83 -35.70 30.74
C MET A 1 -53.87 -35.85 29.57
N MET A 2 -53.57 -34.76 28.85
CA MET A 2 -52.52 -34.77 27.81
C MET A 2 -51.17 -34.57 28.48
N ALA A 3 -50.26 -35.52 28.31
CA ALA A 3 -48.89 -35.44 28.78
C ALA A 3 -48.17 -34.28 28.09
N LYS A 4 -47.67 -33.34 28.89
CA LYS A 4 -46.87 -32.21 28.43
C LYS A 4 -45.51 -32.75 27.97
N ALA A 5 -45.19 -32.62 26.68
CA ALA A 5 -43.90 -33.04 26.15
C ALA A 5 -42.75 -32.33 26.90
N PRO A 6 -41.64 -33.02 27.20
CA PRO A 6 -40.50 -32.41 27.90
C PRO A 6 -39.92 -31.31 27.01
N GLN A 7 -39.91 -30.08 27.52
CA GLN A 7 -39.18 -28.98 26.90
C GLN A 7 -37.69 -29.30 26.99
N THR A 8 -37.11 -29.81 25.90
CA THR A 8 -35.67 -29.92 25.73
C THR A 8 -35.10 -28.51 25.76
N LYS A 9 -34.54 -28.09 26.90
CA LYS A 9 -33.68 -26.91 26.97
C LYS A 9 -32.52 -27.17 26.01
N GLY A 10 -32.54 -26.54 24.84
CA GLY A 10 -31.43 -26.61 23.89
C GLY A 10 -30.14 -26.24 24.62
N ALA A 11 -29.08 -27.03 24.41
CA ALA A 11 -27.78 -26.76 25.01
C ALA A 11 -27.26 -25.42 24.46
N PHE A 12 -27.31 -24.38 25.28
CA PHE A 12 -26.69 -23.09 24.96
C PHE A 12 -25.20 -23.18 25.30
N LEU A 13 -24.35 -22.88 24.31
CA LEU A 13 -22.92 -22.70 24.56
C LEU A 13 -22.71 -21.36 25.29
N PRO A 14 -21.69 -21.26 26.17
CA PRO A 14 -21.24 -19.95 26.65
C PRO A 14 -20.86 -19.04 25.48
N THR A 15 -21.16 -17.75 25.58
CA THR A 15 -20.94 -16.79 24.48
C THR A 15 -19.45 -16.68 24.11
N GLU A 16 -18.56 -16.85 25.07
CA GLU A 16 -17.10 -16.86 24.88
C GLU A 16 -16.66 -17.99 23.95
N ILE A 17 -17.30 -19.15 24.04
CA ILE A 17 -17.04 -20.30 23.17
C ILE A 17 -17.56 -20.00 21.77
N VAL A 18 -18.76 -19.41 21.65
CA VAL A 18 -19.31 -18.97 20.35
C VAL A 18 -18.38 -17.96 19.69
N ILE A 19 -17.90 -16.95 20.44
CA ILE A 19 -16.94 -15.95 19.94
C ILE A 19 -15.63 -16.62 19.49
N SER A 20 -15.11 -17.58 20.25
CA SER A 20 -13.88 -18.31 19.90
C SER A 20 -14.04 -19.12 18.60
N ILE A 21 -15.20 -19.76 18.41
CA ILE A 21 -15.54 -20.45 17.16
C ILE A 21 -15.62 -19.46 16.01
N LEU A 22 -16.29 -18.31 16.21
CA LEU A 22 -16.44 -17.28 15.18
C LEU A 22 -15.11 -16.63 14.81
N SER A 23 -14.22 -16.38 15.77
CA SER A 23 -12.89 -15.83 15.49
C SER A 23 -12.08 -16.77 14.60
N PHE A 24 -12.18 -18.08 14.85
CA PHE A 24 -11.56 -19.09 14.00
C PHE A 24 -12.20 -19.15 12.62
N ALA A 25 -13.54 -19.10 12.54
CA ALA A 25 -14.27 -19.13 11.27
C ALA A 25 -14.07 -17.86 10.41
N SER A 26 -13.69 -16.74 11.04
CA SER A 26 -13.42 -15.46 10.38
C SER A 26 -11.97 -15.27 9.92
N ASP A 27 -11.08 -16.21 10.24
CA ASP A 27 -9.67 -16.12 9.87
C ASP A 27 -9.48 -16.41 8.37
N GLU A 28 -9.01 -15.40 7.63
CA GLU A 28 -8.85 -15.43 6.18
C GLU A 28 -7.64 -16.27 5.76
N ASP A 29 -6.59 -16.34 6.60
CA ASP A 29 -5.27 -16.86 6.22
C ASP A 29 -5.14 -18.38 6.47
N THR A 30 -6.08 -18.99 7.18
CA THR A 30 -5.87 -20.36 7.72
C THR A 30 -6.84 -21.42 7.23
N VAL A 31 -8.11 -21.13 6.87
CA VAL A 31 -9.12 -22.22 6.71
C VAL A 31 -10.21 -22.02 5.65
N ASN A 32 -10.68 -20.81 5.32
CA ASN A 32 -12.00 -20.69 4.67
C ASN A 32 -12.12 -19.61 3.59
N GLU A 33 -11.98 -20.00 2.31
CA GLU A 33 -12.26 -19.13 1.15
C GLU A 33 -13.69 -18.56 1.16
N ASN A 34 -14.63 -19.22 1.86
CA ASN A 34 -16.04 -18.84 1.98
C ASN A 34 -16.42 -18.35 3.40
N TRP A 35 -15.48 -17.73 4.13
CA TRP A 35 -15.69 -17.24 5.50
C TRP A 35 -16.97 -16.38 5.63
N GLN A 36 -17.26 -15.50 4.66
CA GLN A 36 -18.45 -14.63 4.73
C GLN A 36 -19.76 -15.44 4.65
N SER A 37 -19.81 -16.48 3.80
CA SER A 37 -20.96 -17.38 3.72
C SER A 37 -21.14 -18.21 5.00
N THR A 38 -20.01 -18.59 5.61
CA THR A 38 -19.99 -19.32 6.88
C THR A 38 -20.53 -18.45 8.02
N LEU A 39 -20.05 -17.20 8.14
CA LEU A 39 -20.56 -16.25 9.14
C LEU A 39 -22.03 -15.91 8.91
N PHE A 40 -22.47 -15.78 7.65
CA PHE A 40 -23.89 -15.62 7.33
C PHE A 40 -24.71 -16.81 7.82
N SER A 41 -24.23 -18.04 7.62
CA SER A 41 -24.88 -19.26 8.10
C SER A 41 -24.95 -19.31 9.63
N CYS A 42 -23.88 -18.88 10.33
CA CYS A 42 -23.87 -18.72 11.78
C CYS A 42 -24.97 -17.77 12.26
N CYS A 43 -25.19 -16.65 11.57
CA CYS A 43 -26.27 -15.71 11.89
C CYS A 43 -27.68 -16.32 11.82
N LEU A 44 -27.86 -17.46 11.13
CA LEU A 44 -29.15 -18.13 10.97
C LEU A 44 -29.42 -19.20 12.05
N VAL A 45 -28.44 -19.52 12.90
CA VAL A 45 -28.57 -20.61 13.89
C VAL A 45 -29.57 -20.26 14.99
N CYS A 46 -29.29 -19.18 15.75
CA CYS A 46 -30.18 -18.66 16.78
C CYS A 46 -29.79 -17.22 17.14
N GLN A 47 -30.53 -16.58 18.06
CA GLN A 47 -30.29 -15.20 18.46
C GLN A 47 -28.89 -14.97 19.06
N GLN A 48 -28.37 -15.89 19.87
CA GLN A 48 -27.02 -15.76 20.45
C GLN A 48 -25.94 -15.75 19.36
N TRP A 49 -26.04 -16.68 18.40
CA TRP A 49 -25.12 -16.76 17.28
C TRP A 49 -25.26 -15.55 16.36
N TYR A 50 -26.47 -15.07 16.10
CA TYR A 50 -26.70 -13.83 15.36
C TYR A 50 -25.99 -12.64 16.01
N SER A 51 -26.24 -12.40 17.30
CA SER A 51 -25.64 -11.28 18.03
C SER A 51 -24.11 -11.38 18.11
N ALA A 52 -23.56 -12.60 18.23
CA ALA A 52 -22.12 -12.80 18.28
C ALA A 52 -21.45 -12.71 16.90
N ALA A 53 -22.10 -13.19 15.83
CA ALA A 53 -21.52 -13.27 14.48
C ALA A 53 -21.66 -11.98 13.67
N ILE A 54 -22.67 -11.15 13.95
CA ILE A 54 -22.91 -9.92 13.18
C ILE A 54 -21.70 -8.98 13.11
N PRO A 55 -20.89 -8.76 14.18
CA PRO A 55 -19.72 -7.89 14.12
C PRO A 55 -18.61 -8.47 13.23
N PHE A 56 -18.42 -9.79 13.24
CA PHE A 56 -17.47 -10.47 12.37
C PHE A 56 -17.90 -10.38 10.91
N LEU A 57 -19.19 -10.61 10.63
CA LEU A 57 -19.73 -10.58 9.28
C LEU A 57 -19.60 -9.19 8.61
N TYR A 58 -19.83 -8.12 9.37
CA TYR A 58 -19.75 -6.75 8.88
C TYR A 58 -18.35 -6.12 9.00
N SER A 59 -17.38 -6.79 9.63
CA SER A 59 -16.01 -6.27 9.80
C SER A 59 -15.33 -5.95 8.47
N LYS A 60 -15.47 -6.85 7.48
CA LYS A 60 -14.84 -6.74 6.15
C LYS A 60 -15.78 -7.25 5.04
N PRO A 61 -16.89 -6.55 4.75
CA PRO A 61 -17.85 -7.02 3.75
C PRO A 61 -17.20 -7.18 2.37
N VAL A 62 -17.40 -8.32 1.70
CA VAL A 62 -17.04 -8.45 0.28
C VAL A 62 -18.13 -7.77 -0.56
N ILE A 63 -17.76 -6.62 -1.13
CA ILE A 63 -18.68 -5.78 -1.90
C ILE A 63 -18.39 -5.95 -3.38
N SER A 64 -19.45 -6.16 -4.16
CA SER A 64 -19.44 -6.22 -5.61
C SER A 64 -20.56 -5.36 -6.18
N ALA A 65 -20.54 -5.12 -7.49
CA ALA A 65 -21.63 -4.39 -8.15
C ALA A 65 -23.01 -5.03 -7.91
N ARG A 66 -23.09 -6.34 -7.64
CA ARG A 66 -24.35 -7.08 -7.44
C ARG A 66 -24.99 -6.84 -6.08
N ASN A 67 -24.19 -6.65 -5.03
CA ASN A 67 -24.69 -6.52 -3.65
C ASN A 67 -24.54 -5.10 -3.08
N TYR A 68 -23.89 -4.19 -3.82
CA TYR A 68 -23.61 -2.83 -3.36
C TYR A 68 -24.86 -2.08 -2.91
N ASP A 69 -25.94 -2.09 -3.70
CA ASP A 69 -27.15 -1.34 -3.35
C ASP A 69 -27.83 -1.90 -2.09
N SER A 70 -27.84 -3.23 -1.93
CA SER A 70 -28.35 -3.89 -0.72
C SER A 70 -27.51 -3.53 0.50
N PHE A 71 -26.17 -3.55 0.36
CA PHE A 71 -25.25 -3.16 1.42
C PHE A 71 -25.44 -1.69 1.79
N ALA A 72 -25.44 -0.80 0.80
CA ALA A 72 -25.56 0.63 1.01
C ALA A 72 -26.91 0.98 1.65
N GLY A 73 -28.01 0.41 1.15
CA GLY A 73 -29.33 0.58 1.74
C GLY A 73 -29.47 0.02 3.16
N THR A 74 -28.68 -1.00 3.50
CA THR A 74 -28.65 -1.58 4.87
C THR A 74 -27.91 -0.68 5.85
N LEU A 75 -26.87 0.04 5.41
CA LEU A 75 -26.13 0.98 6.26
C LEU A 75 -26.75 2.39 6.31
N ASP A 76 -27.44 2.80 5.25
CA ASP A 76 -28.08 4.11 5.10
C ASP A 76 -29.47 4.16 5.78
N VAL A 77 -29.52 3.73 7.05
CA VAL A 77 -30.78 3.55 7.82
C VAL A 77 -31.45 4.89 8.19
N ARG A 78 -30.84 6.04 7.89
CA ARG A 78 -31.43 7.35 8.22
C ARG A 78 -32.71 7.68 7.42
N GLY A 79 -33.09 6.88 6.43
CA GLY A 79 -34.29 7.08 5.62
C GLY A 79 -35.45 6.10 5.86
N LYS A 80 -35.26 5.01 6.62
CA LYS A 80 -36.33 4.03 6.87
C LYS A 80 -36.35 3.67 8.35
N ALA A 81 -37.43 4.06 9.01
CA ALA A 81 -37.76 3.72 10.39
C ALA A 81 -37.83 2.19 10.58
N ARG A 82 -36.68 1.52 10.73
CA ARG A 82 -36.62 0.16 11.26
C ARG A 82 -36.36 0.29 12.75
N HIS A 83 -37.45 0.36 13.51
CA HIS A 83 -37.49 0.44 14.97
C HIS A 83 -36.79 -0.74 15.72
N ASN A 84 -36.20 -1.69 14.99
CA ASN A 84 -35.67 -2.96 15.54
C ASN A 84 -34.16 -3.15 15.38
N ILE A 85 -33.41 -2.21 14.78
CA ILE A 85 -31.94 -2.30 14.72
C ILE A 85 -31.38 -1.50 15.91
N GLN A 86 -30.99 -2.20 16.97
CA GLN A 86 -30.50 -1.59 18.22
C GLN A 86 -29.16 -0.86 18.07
N GLU A 87 -28.32 -1.26 17.11
CA GLU A 87 -27.02 -0.63 16.85
C GLU A 87 -26.80 -0.37 15.34
N PRO A 88 -26.29 0.80 14.95
CA PRO A 88 -26.03 1.09 13.54
C PRO A 88 -24.94 0.14 13.02
N LEU A 89 -25.32 -0.76 12.10
CA LEU A 89 -24.43 -1.79 11.51
C LEU A 89 -23.13 -1.22 10.92
N GLY A 90 -23.12 0.06 10.54
CA GLY A 90 -21.92 0.74 10.08
C GLY A 90 -20.80 0.77 11.12
N ASN A 91 -21.13 0.72 12.42
CA ASN A 91 -20.15 0.64 13.49
C ASN A 91 -19.39 -0.69 13.53
N PHE A 92 -19.84 -1.72 12.82
CA PHE A 92 -19.07 -2.96 12.72
C PHE A 92 -18.10 -2.95 11.55
N VAL A 93 -18.20 -1.98 10.63
CA VAL A 93 -17.39 -1.95 9.41
C VAL A 93 -16.00 -1.39 9.69
N LYS A 94 -15.01 -2.28 9.70
CA LYS A 94 -13.59 -1.93 9.86
C LYS A 94 -12.87 -1.78 8.53
N HIS A 95 -13.27 -2.54 7.53
CA HIS A 95 -12.69 -2.52 6.19
C HIS A 95 -13.78 -2.22 5.16
N LEU A 96 -13.68 -1.06 4.51
CA LEU A 96 -14.58 -0.67 3.42
C LEU A 96 -13.78 -0.59 2.13
N ASP A 97 -13.76 -1.70 1.39
CA ASP A 97 -13.17 -1.76 0.07
C ASP A 97 -14.24 -1.55 -1.00
N LEU A 98 -14.15 -0.44 -1.72
CA LEU A 98 -15.03 -0.10 -2.84
C LEU A 98 -14.24 -0.04 -4.16
N GLY A 99 -12.97 -0.43 -4.19
CA GLY A 99 -12.10 -0.29 -5.36
C GLY A 99 -12.58 -1.05 -6.59
N GLY A 100 -13.26 -2.18 -6.39
CA GLY A 100 -13.91 -2.96 -7.46
C GLY A 100 -15.18 -2.31 -8.05
N LEU A 101 -15.64 -1.18 -7.52
CA LEU A 101 -16.86 -0.50 -7.97
C LEU A 101 -16.53 0.67 -8.89
N ALA A 102 -16.58 0.41 -10.20
CA ALA A 102 -16.32 1.44 -11.21
C ALA A 102 -17.52 2.39 -11.42
N HIS A 103 -18.76 1.89 -11.39
CA HIS A 103 -19.96 2.68 -11.74
C HIS A 103 -21.14 2.50 -10.79
N SER A 104 -20.96 1.78 -9.68
CA SER A 104 -22.05 1.52 -8.73
C SER A 104 -22.19 2.66 -7.73
N GLY A 105 -23.43 3.17 -7.60
CA GLY A 105 -23.79 4.21 -6.63
C GLY A 105 -23.59 5.63 -7.12
N SER A 106 -23.57 6.56 -6.15
CA SER A 106 -23.40 7.98 -6.40
C SER A 106 -22.47 8.60 -5.37
N LYS A 107 -21.93 9.78 -5.70
CA LYS A 107 -21.02 10.52 -4.80
C LYS A 107 -21.62 10.75 -3.41
N SER A 108 -22.93 11.03 -3.35
CA SER A 108 -23.62 11.27 -2.09
C SER A 108 -23.81 9.97 -1.29
N VAL A 109 -23.99 8.82 -1.94
CA VAL A 109 -24.05 7.51 -1.28
C VAL A 109 -22.68 7.19 -0.66
N THR A 110 -21.58 7.35 -1.39
CA THR A 110 -20.21 7.11 -0.88
C THR A 110 -19.92 7.97 0.36
N ALA A 111 -20.27 9.25 0.32
CA ALA A 111 -20.11 10.15 1.47
C ALA A 111 -20.98 9.73 2.68
N ARG A 112 -22.18 9.17 2.44
CA ARG A 112 -23.05 8.65 3.51
C ARG A 112 -22.53 7.34 4.09
N LEU A 113 -21.96 6.45 3.26
CA LEU A 113 -21.33 5.22 3.74
C LEU A 113 -20.15 5.51 4.66
N LEU A 114 -19.26 6.43 4.27
CA LEU A 114 -18.17 6.88 5.14
C LEU A 114 -18.69 7.45 6.46
N ARG A 115 -19.79 8.21 6.43
CA ARG A 115 -20.42 8.74 7.65
C ARG A 115 -21.02 7.63 8.53
N ALA A 116 -21.58 6.59 7.93
CA ALA A 116 -22.16 5.45 8.65
C ALA A 116 -21.07 4.57 9.30
N CYS A 117 -19.89 4.46 8.67
CA CYS A 117 -18.81 3.59 9.14
C CYS A 117 -17.77 4.30 10.03
N LYS A 118 -17.89 5.62 10.23
CA LYS A 118 -16.84 6.48 10.80
C LYS A 118 -16.24 6.04 12.14
N GLU A 119 -17.01 5.32 12.97
CA GLU A 119 -16.61 5.01 14.34
C GLU A 119 -15.50 3.94 14.36
N GLU A 120 -15.62 2.87 13.56
CA GLU A 120 -14.67 1.74 13.60
C GLU A 120 -13.87 1.55 12.31
N LEU A 121 -14.06 2.40 11.29
CA LEU A 121 -13.39 2.25 10.00
C LEU A 121 -11.85 2.40 10.11
N GLU A 122 -11.13 1.33 9.79
CA GLU A 122 -9.67 1.23 9.81
C GLU A 122 -9.06 1.27 8.39
N VAL A 123 -9.73 0.67 7.40
CA VAL A 123 -9.23 0.58 6.02
C VAL A 123 -10.30 1.09 5.06
N PHE A 124 -9.93 2.03 4.21
CA PHE A 124 -10.79 2.55 3.17
C PHE A 124 -10.08 2.50 1.81
N VAL A 125 -10.71 1.84 0.84
CA VAL A 125 -10.32 1.87 -0.58
C VAL A 125 -11.43 2.58 -1.35
N ALA A 126 -11.08 3.69 -1.99
CA ALA A 126 -12.05 4.51 -2.70
C ALA A 126 -12.54 3.81 -3.98
N PRO A 127 -13.83 3.96 -4.34
CA PRO A 127 -14.34 3.57 -5.65
C PRO A 127 -13.78 4.47 -6.75
N ALA A 128 -13.65 3.93 -7.96
CA ALA A 128 -12.98 4.63 -9.05
C ALA A 128 -13.69 5.93 -9.47
N SER A 129 -15.03 5.98 -9.48
CA SER A 129 -15.77 7.15 -10.01
C SER A 129 -16.64 7.90 -8.99
N THR A 130 -17.05 7.26 -7.90
CA THR A 130 -18.04 7.83 -6.97
C THR A 130 -17.41 8.50 -5.75
N PHE A 131 -16.10 8.39 -5.53
CA PHE A 131 -15.42 9.23 -4.55
C PHE A 131 -15.14 10.62 -5.15
N SER A 132 -15.17 11.66 -4.32
CA SER A 132 -14.94 13.05 -4.75
C SER A 132 -14.72 13.96 -3.53
N THR A 133 -14.53 15.25 -3.74
CA THR A 133 -14.32 16.25 -2.67
C THR A 133 -15.35 16.18 -1.54
N ILE A 134 -16.63 15.87 -1.85
CA ILE A 134 -17.69 15.76 -0.82
C ILE A 134 -17.47 14.57 0.13
N SER A 135 -16.68 13.57 -0.27
CA SER A 135 -16.33 12.40 0.52
C SER A 135 -15.14 12.66 1.45
N LEU A 136 -14.36 13.73 1.22
CA LEU A 136 -13.22 14.07 2.07
C LEU A 136 -13.64 14.48 3.49
N THR A 137 -14.75 15.21 3.62
CA THR A 137 -15.28 15.65 4.93
C THR A 137 -15.75 14.50 5.83
N PRO A 138 -16.53 13.50 5.36
CA PRO A 138 -16.82 12.34 6.19
C PRO A 138 -15.58 11.46 6.41
N MET A 139 -14.69 11.31 5.43
CA MET A 139 -13.43 10.58 5.59
C MET A 139 -12.55 11.17 6.70
N SER A 140 -12.43 12.49 6.79
CA SER A 140 -11.63 13.16 7.82
C SER A 140 -12.16 12.96 9.26
N LYS A 141 -13.39 12.46 9.40
CA LYS A 141 -14.03 12.12 10.68
C LYS A 141 -13.85 10.64 11.07
N CYS A 142 -13.30 9.81 10.19
CA CYS A 142 -13.05 8.40 10.45
C CYS A 142 -11.71 8.25 11.20
N LEU A 143 -11.69 8.57 12.50
CA LEU A 143 -10.46 8.74 13.28
C LEU A 143 -9.63 7.46 13.46
N ASN A 144 -10.25 6.31 13.22
CA ASN A 144 -9.61 5.00 13.31
C ASN A 144 -8.90 4.56 12.02
N LEU A 145 -8.98 5.35 10.94
CA LEU A 145 -8.33 5.05 9.67
C LEU A 145 -6.82 4.86 9.82
N ARG A 146 -6.35 3.71 9.36
CA ARG A 146 -4.96 3.28 9.24
C ARG A 146 -4.49 3.26 7.79
N ILE A 147 -5.39 2.92 6.87
CA ILE A 147 -5.11 2.85 5.44
C ILE A 147 -6.17 3.64 4.66
N VAL A 148 -5.71 4.58 3.86
CA VAL A 148 -6.53 5.27 2.85
C VAL A 148 -5.91 5.04 1.48
N ASP A 149 -6.64 4.35 0.62
CA ASP A 149 -6.23 4.05 -0.73
C ASP A 149 -7.13 4.76 -1.74
N LEU A 150 -6.56 5.74 -2.45
CA LEU A 150 -7.23 6.47 -3.53
C LEU A 150 -6.64 6.12 -4.91
N SER A 151 -5.82 5.08 -5.02
CA SER A 151 -5.01 4.79 -6.21
C SER A 151 -5.79 4.39 -7.46
N VAL A 152 -7.06 4.00 -7.33
CA VAL A 152 -7.93 3.67 -8.48
C VAL A 152 -8.87 4.82 -8.87
N LEU A 153 -8.73 5.98 -8.20
CA LEU A 153 -9.64 7.11 -8.38
C LEU A 153 -9.45 7.78 -9.75
N MET A 154 -10.52 7.84 -10.53
CA MET A 154 -10.56 8.53 -11.84
C MET A 154 -11.05 9.97 -11.72
N THR A 155 -11.66 10.36 -10.59
CA THR A 155 -12.10 11.75 -10.39
C THR A 155 -10.94 12.62 -9.94
N ILE A 156 -10.77 13.76 -10.61
CA ILE A 156 -9.74 14.74 -10.27
C ILE A 156 -10.13 15.48 -8.97
N ILE A 157 -9.23 15.43 -7.97
CA ILE A 157 -9.36 16.15 -6.69
C ILE A 157 -8.20 17.15 -6.55
N PRO A 158 -8.38 18.31 -5.90
CA PRO A 158 -7.26 19.20 -5.59
C PRO A 158 -6.27 18.56 -4.63
N PHE A 159 -4.98 18.68 -4.94
CA PHE A 159 -3.91 18.06 -4.16
C PHE A 159 -4.00 18.37 -2.66
N LEU A 160 -4.06 19.66 -2.29
CA LEU A 160 -4.06 20.09 -0.88
C LEU A 160 -5.30 19.63 -0.09
N SER A 161 -6.39 19.27 -0.77
CA SER A 161 -7.59 18.77 -0.09
C SER A 161 -7.33 17.41 0.59
N ILE A 162 -6.40 16.60 0.08
CA ILE A 162 -6.07 15.29 0.66
C ILE A 162 -5.26 15.43 1.96
N PRO A 163 -4.07 16.09 2.00
CA PRO A 163 -3.36 16.35 3.24
C PRO A 163 -4.24 17.03 4.30
N HIS A 164 -5.08 17.98 3.88
CA HIS A 164 -6.01 18.65 4.78
C HIS A 164 -7.07 17.69 5.37
N ALA A 165 -7.61 16.77 4.56
CA ALA A 165 -8.58 15.79 5.03
C ALA A 165 -7.96 14.76 5.99
N VAL A 166 -6.68 14.41 5.79
CA VAL A 166 -6.04 13.36 6.60
C VAL A 166 -5.34 13.89 7.85
N ARG A 167 -5.07 15.19 7.99
CA ARG A 167 -4.25 15.77 9.09
C ARG A 167 -4.62 15.32 10.51
N ASN A 168 -5.91 15.06 10.77
CA ASN A 168 -6.41 14.68 12.09
C ASN A 168 -6.46 13.15 12.31
N LEU A 169 -6.12 12.35 11.31
CA LEU A 169 -6.16 10.89 11.34
C LEU A 169 -4.93 10.34 12.07
N LYS A 170 -4.90 10.43 13.40
CA LYS A 170 -3.74 10.08 14.24
C LYS A 170 -3.26 8.63 14.11
N ARG A 171 -4.10 7.73 13.58
CA ARG A 171 -3.79 6.31 13.35
C ARG A 171 -3.37 6.01 11.91
N LEU A 172 -3.37 6.99 11.00
CA LEU A 172 -3.09 6.75 9.59
C LEU A 172 -1.63 6.33 9.40
N GLU A 173 -1.44 5.14 8.82
CA GLU A 173 -0.14 4.54 8.53
C GLU A 173 0.17 4.55 7.04
N THR A 174 -0.84 4.44 6.18
CA THR A 174 -0.69 4.35 4.72
C THR A 174 -1.63 5.31 4.02
N LEU A 175 -1.06 6.11 3.11
CA LEU A 175 -1.80 6.99 2.23
C LEU A 175 -1.37 6.76 0.79
N ARG A 176 -2.31 6.38 -0.08
CA ARG A 176 -2.08 6.29 -1.52
C ARG A 176 -2.89 7.36 -2.23
N PHE A 177 -2.20 8.22 -2.97
CA PHE A 177 -2.83 9.31 -3.71
C PHE A 177 -3.52 8.82 -5.00
N PRO A 178 -4.49 9.59 -5.53
CA PRO A 178 -5.06 9.37 -6.84
C PRO A 178 -4.02 9.43 -7.98
N PRO A 179 -4.23 8.70 -9.09
CA PRO A 179 -3.46 8.81 -10.33
C PRO A 179 -3.38 10.22 -10.90
N GLU A 180 -4.46 10.99 -10.78
CA GLU A 180 -4.56 12.34 -11.32
C GLU A 180 -5.16 13.31 -10.31
N MET A 181 -4.56 14.50 -10.21
CA MET A 181 -4.94 15.55 -9.27
C MET A 181 -4.82 16.92 -9.92
N SER A 182 -5.65 17.87 -9.46
CA SER A 182 -5.54 19.26 -9.93
C SER A 182 -4.58 20.08 -9.07
N HIS A 183 -3.89 21.03 -9.71
CA HIS A 183 -3.07 22.04 -9.03
C HIS A 183 -3.87 23.14 -8.31
N LYS A 184 -5.21 23.05 -8.32
CA LYS A 184 -6.06 24.08 -7.72
C LYS A 184 -5.73 24.25 -6.24
N GLY A 185 -5.47 25.49 -5.83
CA GLY A 185 -5.15 25.86 -4.44
C GLY A 185 -3.67 25.77 -4.08
N LEU A 186 -2.79 25.30 -4.98
CA LEU A 186 -1.35 25.38 -4.76
C LEU A 186 -0.85 26.82 -5.01
N PRO A 187 0.11 27.31 -4.20
CA PRO A 187 0.73 28.62 -4.43
C PRO A 187 1.29 28.69 -5.86
N LYS A 188 0.98 29.77 -6.58
CA LYS A 188 1.58 30.03 -7.89
C LYS A 188 3.04 30.42 -7.67
N VAL A 189 3.95 29.81 -8.41
CA VAL A 189 5.40 29.90 -8.22
C VAL A 189 5.98 31.30 -8.44
N ASN A 190 5.20 32.24 -9.00
CA ASN A 190 5.63 33.59 -9.34
C ASN A 190 4.67 34.69 -8.85
N ASP A 191 3.90 34.47 -7.78
CA ASP A 191 3.06 35.52 -7.22
C ASP A 191 3.81 36.27 -6.10
N PRO A 192 4.30 37.51 -6.33
CA PRO A 192 5.01 38.29 -5.32
C PRO A 192 4.15 38.64 -4.11
N HIS A 193 2.83 38.40 -4.15
CA HIS A 193 1.95 38.51 -2.99
C HIS A 193 1.73 37.19 -2.23
N SER A 194 2.28 36.07 -2.71
CA SER A 194 2.18 34.73 -2.09
C SER A 194 3.28 34.42 -1.07
N GLU A 195 4.18 35.37 -0.77
CA GLU A 195 5.19 35.24 0.31
C GLU A 195 4.58 35.07 1.71
N ARG A 196 3.25 35.20 1.85
CA ARG A 196 2.56 34.99 3.11
C ARG A 196 2.10 33.54 3.26
N SER A 197 3.04 32.74 3.75
CA SER A 197 2.90 31.44 4.42
C SER A 197 2.92 30.23 3.49
N PRO A 198 3.89 29.30 3.63
CA PRO A 198 3.72 27.97 3.07
C PRO A 198 2.42 27.37 3.63
N PRO A 199 1.63 26.62 2.85
CA PRO A 199 0.46 25.95 3.39
C PRO A 199 0.95 24.96 4.44
N LEU A 200 0.81 25.32 5.71
CA LEU A 200 1.24 24.51 6.84
C LEU A 200 0.22 23.38 7.04
N TYR A 201 0.18 22.44 6.09
CA TYR A 201 -0.55 21.20 6.31
C TYR A 201 0.31 20.27 7.15
N GLN A 202 -0.27 19.79 8.25
CA GLN A 202 0.38 18.84 9.13
C GLN A 202 0.08 17.42 8.65
N TRP A 203 1.13 16.62 8.51
CA TRP A 203 0.97 15.20 8.22
C TRP A 203 0.57 14.41 9.46
N PRO A 204 -0.15 13.29 9.29
CA PRO A 204 -0.46 12.41 10.40
C PRO A 204 0.79 11.86 11.09
N PRO A 205 0.81 11.81 12.43
CA PRO A 205 2.01 11.47 13.21
C PRO A 205 2.44 9.99 13.09
N LYS A 206 1.59 9.11 12.54
CA LYS A 206 1.89 7.69 12.33
C LYS A 206 2.06 7.30 10.87
N LEU A 207 2.09 8.27 9.95
CA LEU A 207 2.18 8.00 8.52
C LEU A 207 3.53 7.36 8.17
N LYS A 208 3.53 6.10 7.73
CA LYS A 208 4.75 5.33 7.41
C LYS A 208 4.93 5.12 5.92
N ARG A 209 3.83 4.95 5.18
CA ARG A 209 3.82 4.59 3.76
C ARG A 209 3.08 5.65 2.94
N LEU A 210 3.76 6.16 1.91
CA LEU A 210 3.21 7.16 1.00
C LEU A 210 3.34 6.67 -0.44
N GLN A 211 2.23 6.67 -1.18
CA GLN A 211 2.26 6.42 -2.62
C GLN A 211 1.80 7.66 -3.37
N LEU A 212 2.63 8.08 -4.32
CA LEU A 212 2.39 9.23 -5.18
C LEU A 212 2.34 8.77 -6.63
N TRP A 213 1.33 9.23 -7.35
CA TRP A 213 1.25 9.11 -8.80
C TRP A 213 1.59 10.45 -9.44
N ARG A 214 2.15 10.42 -10.66
CA ARG A 214 2.29 11.57 -11.56
C ARG A 214 2.57 12.88 -10.80
N VAL A 215 3.75 12.96 -10.20
CA VAL A 215 4.10 14.04 -9.30
C VAL A 215 4.00 15.39 -10.03
N HIS A 216 3.13 16.26 -9.53
CA HIS A 216 2.81 17.55 -10.15
C HIS A 216 3.89 18.59 -9.86
N ASP A 217 4.17 19.50 -10.82
CA ASP A 217 5.15 20.61 -10.76
C ASP A 217 5.22 21.37 -9.41
N SER A 218 4.13 21.45 -8.65
CA SER A 218 4.09 22.10 -7.34
C SER A 218 4.79 21.32 -6.22
N ILE A 219 4.87 19.98 -6.32
CA ILE A 219 5.69 19.14 -5.42
C ILE A 219 7.18 19.38 -5.71
N ILE A 220 7.47 19.58 -6.99
CA ILE A 220 8.80 19.77 -7.57
C ILE A 220 9.36 21.16 -7.26
N LEU A 221 8.52 22.19 -7.21
CA LEU A 221 8.94 23.58 -6.95
C LEU A 221 9.11 23.89 -5.45
N GLY A 222 9.52 22.90 -4.64
CA GLY A 222 9.94 23.09 -3.23
C GLY A 222 8.83 23.29 -2.20
N ASN A 223 7.56 23.32 -2.61
CA ASN A 223 6.43 23.58 -1.69
C ASN A 223 5.86 22.31 -1.04
N PHE A 224 6.35 21.13 -1.41
CA PHE A 224 5.94 19.89 -0.77
C PHE A 224 6.83 19.57 0.42
N ILE A 225 6.22 19.59 1.60
CA ILE A 225 6.87 19.19 2.84
C ILE A 225 6.73 17.68 2.96
N TRP A 226 7.84 16.95 2.89
CA TRP A 226 7.79 15.51 3.10
C TRP A 226 7.40 15.18 4.56
N PRO A 227 6.51 14.21 4.80
CA PRO A 227 6.20 13.77 6.16
C PRO A 227 7.44 13.15 6.81
N GLU A 228 7.87 13.67 7.96
CA GLU A 228 9.06 13.19 8.70
C GLU A 228 8.92 11.73 9.20
N THR A 229 7.70 11.24 9.32
CA THR A 229 7.39 9.90 9.84
C THR A 229 7.43 8.80 8.77
N VAL A 230 7.44 9.19 7.49
CA VAL A 230 7.42 8.23 6.38
C VAL A 230 8.74 7.46 6.30
N THR A 231 8.64 6.16 6.08
CA THR A 231 9.80 5.25 5.92
C THR A 231 9.74 4.49 4.60
N ALA A 232 8.58 4.44 3.95
CA ALA A 232 8.42 3.83 2.64
C ALA A 232 7.69 4.75 1.67
N VAL A 233 8.26 4.92 0.48
CA VAL A 233 7.68 5.72 -0.60
C VAL A 233 7.51 4.86 -1.85
N THR A 234 6.37 4.99 -2.51
CA THR A 234 6.10 4.42 -3.85
C THR A 234 5.78 5.55 -4.81
N ILE A 235 6.50 5.61 -5.93
CA ILE A 235 6.31 6.61 -6.99
C ILE A 235 5.88 5.87 -8.25
N ILE A 236 4.76 6.27 -8.84
CA ILE A 236 4.17 5.62 -10.03
C ILE A 236 4.04 6.65 -11.16
N GLU A 237 4.57 6.31 -12.33
CA GLU A 237 4.47 6.98 -13.63
C GLU A 237 4.67 8.51 -13.63
N SER A 238 5.79 8.99 -14.16
CA SER A 238 6.05 10.42 -14.39
C SER A 238 6.17 10.72 -15.89
N ASN A 239 5.03 10.82 -16.60
CA ASN A 239 5.05 11.31 -17.99
C ASN A 239 5.12 12.84 -18.00
N HIS A 240 6.21 13.38 -18.58
CA HIS A 240 6.55 14.80 -18.79
C HIS A 240 7.06 15.58 -17.55
N TYR A 241 8.35 15.39 -17.20
CA TYR A 241 9.14 16.15 -16.21
C TYR A 241 8.59 16.19 -14.77
N PRO A 242 9.44 16.36 -13.73
CA PRO A 242 10.83 16.05 -13.50
C PRO A 242 10.93 15.00 -12.37
N PHE A 243 10.94 13.72 -12.75
CA PHE A 243 11.32 12.60 -11.89
C PHE A 243 12.58 12.94 -11.05
N ASN A 244 13.47 13.67 -11.70
CA ASN A 244 14.75 14.20 -11.24
C ASN A 244 14.60 15.04 -9.99
N THR A 245 13.63 15.94 -9.97
CA THR A 245 13.42 16.82 -8.81
C THR A 245 12.83 16.06 -7.63
N ILE A 246 11.99 15.04 -7.87
CA ILE A 246 11.47 14.19 -6.79
C ILE A 246 12.61 13.43 -6.16
N LEU A 247 13.48 12.82 -6.96
CA LEU A 247 14.63 12.08 -6.47
C LEU A 247 15.63 13.01 -5.78
N GLN A 248 15.84 14.24 -6.27
CA GLN A 248 16.59 15.27 -5.56
C GLN A 248 15.94 15.62 -4.21
N THR A 249 14.62 15.77 -4.17
CA THR A 249 13.89 16.08 -2.93
C THR A 249 13.93 14.92 -1.94
N LEU A 250 13.87 13.67 -2.42
CA LEU A 250 14.09 12.48 -1.60
C LEU A 250 15.52 12.43 -1.05
N SER A 251 16.50 12.91 -1.82
CA SER A 251 17.91 12.98 -1.42
C SER A 251 18.22 14.13 -0.45
N THR A 252 17.23 14.94 -0.07
CA THR A 252 17.38 15.97 0.97
C THR A 252 17.67 15.35 2.34
N ASP A 253 18.37 16.09 3.19
CA ASP A 253 18.90 15.61 4.49
C ASP A 253 17.84 14.91 5.36
N SER A 254 16.60 15.43 5.39
CA SER A 254 15.54 14.89 6.24
C SER A 254 14.95 13.57 5.75
N ALA A 255 14.89 13.34 4.43
CA ALA A 255 14.42 12.09 3.84
C ALA A 255 15.53 11.04 3.80
N ARG A 256 16.77 11.48 3.53
CA ARG A 256 17.98 10.66 3.48
C ARG A 256 18.20 9.80 4.73
N GLN A 257 17.97 10.37 5.91
CA GLN A 257 18.25 9.71 7.19
C GLN A 257 17.14 8.78 7.70
N ARG A 258 16.02 8.65 6.98
CA ARG A 258 14.84 7.89 7.47
C ARG A 258 14.24 6.92 6.48
N LEU A 259 14.34 7.16 5.17
CA LEU A 259 13.72 6.29 4.18
C LEU A 259 14.40 4.92 4.18
N GLN A 260 13.57 3.89 4.31
CA GLN A 260 13.99 2.49 4.36
C GLN A 260 13.57 1.72 3.11
N ARG A 261 12.47 2.13 2.47
CA ARG A 261 11.94 1.49 1.27
C ARG A 261 11.57 2.52 0.22
N VAL A 262 12.09 2.35 -0.99
CA VAL A 262 11.72 3.16 -2.15
C VAL A 262 11.30 2.22 -3.27
N ARG A 263 10.12 2.45 -3.82
CA ARG A 263 9.61 1.74 -4.99
C ARG A 263 9.29 2.74 -6.08
N ILE A 264 9.78 2.47 -7.28
CA ILE A 264 9.63 3.31 -8.45
C ILE A 264 9.03 2.44 -9.55
N LEU A 265 7.87 2.84 -10.05
CA LEU A 265 7.22 2.25 -11.22
C LEU A 265 7.25 3.29 -12.34
N SER A 266 7.95 2.98 -13.42
CA SER A 266 7.98 3.78 -14.63
C SER A 266 7.44 2.98 -15.81
N SER A 267 6.69 3.63 -16.70
CA SER A 267 6.27 3.05 -17.98
C SER A 267 7.27 3.34 -19.11
N ARG A 268 8.34 4.09 -18.83
CA ARG A 268 9.41 4.39 -19.78
C ARG A 268 10.81 4.11 -19.18
N PRO A 269 11.74 3.57 -19.98
CA PRO A 269 13.13 3.45 -19.55
C PRO A 269 13.67 4.83 -19.15
N THR A 270 14.39 4.88 -18.03
CA THR A 270 15.01 6.08 -17.50
C THR A 270 16.50 5.97 -17.74
N ASP A 271 17.04 6.75 -18.68
CA ASP A 271 18.47 6.72 -19.01
C ASP A 271 19.35 7.40 -17.92
N GLU A 272 18.72 8.03 -16.93
CA GLU A 272 19.36 8.96 -16.00
C GLU A 272 19.90 8.27 -14.72
N VAL A 273 20.99 7.50 -14.89
CA VAL A 273 21.77 6.93 -13.77
C VAL A 273 22.18 7.98 -12.74
N SER A 274 22.45 9.21 -13.18
CA SER A 274 22.84 10.35 -12.35
C SER A 274 21.87 10.66 -11.22
N ILE A 275 20.66 10.08 -11.27
CA ILE A 275 19.55 10.41 -10.36
C ILE A 275 19.19 9.22 -9.48
N ILE A 276 19.30 8.01 -10.02
CA ILE A 276 19.11 6.78 -9.24
C ILE A 276 20.33 6.50 -8.36
N ALA A 277 21.55 6.82 -8.82
CA ALA A 277 22.78 6.63 -8.05
C ALA A 277 22.76 7.34 -6.68
N PRO A 278 22.32 8.60 -6.55
CA PRO A 278 22.08 9.24 -5.25
C PRO A 278 21.21 8.42 -4.30
N LEU A 279 20.12 7.80 -4.78
CA LEU A 279 19.26 6.98 -3.93
C LEU A 279 20.00 5.76 -3.39
N CYS A 280 20.88 5.16 -4.20
CA CYS A 280 21.63 3.97 -3.80
C CYS A 280 22.70 4.29 -2.74
N PHE A 281 23.41 5.41 -2.90
CA PHE A 281 24.62 5.68 -2.11
C PHE A 281 24.44 6.74 -1.02
N GLN A 282 23.52 7.69 -1.19
CA GLN A 282 23.33 8.76 -0.20
C GLN A 282 22.34 8.34 0.89
N MET A 283 21.45 7.37 0.63
CA MET A 283 20.40 6.99 1.58
C MET A 283 20.90 6.03 2.67
N GLU A 284 21.29 6.58 3.82
CA GLU A 284 21.91 5.85 4.94
C GLU A 284 21.10 4.67 5.50
N LYS A 285 19.77 4.70 5.38
CA LYS A 285 18.87 3.66 5.91
C LYS A 285 18.10 2.87 4.86
N LEU A 286 18.38 3.07 3.57
CA LEU A 286 17.65 2.42 2.49
C LEU A 286 17.97 0.93 2.43
N LYS A 287 17.02 0.09 2.79
CA LYS A 287 17.14 -1.37 2.80
C LYS A 287 16.47 -2.03 1.60
N PHE A 288 15.48 -1.37 1.00
CA PHE A 288 14.71 -1.90 -0.13
C PHE A 288 14.61 -0.85 -1.23
N LEU A 289 14.98 -1.23 -2.45
CA LEU A 289 14.86 -0.42 -3.64
C LEU A 289 14.22 -1.25 -4.74
N SER A 290 13.16 -0.74 -5.34
CA SER A 290 12.48 -1.38 -6.47
C SER A 290 12.41 -0.41 -7.64
N LEU A 291 12.95 -0.83 -8.79
CA LEU A 291 13.09 -0.06 -10.03
C LEU A 291 12.33 -0.78 -11.15
N GLN A 292 11.01 -0.76 -11.05
CA GLN A 292 10.11 -1.43 -11.99
C GLN A 292 9.88 -0.56 -13.23
N GLY A 293 10.17 -1.13 -14.41
CA GLY A 293 10.03 -0.46 -15.71
C GLY A 293 10.97 0.73 -15.96
N CYS A 294 11.95 0.97 -15.08
CA CYS A 294 13.00 1.98 -15.25
C CYS A 294 14.01 1.64 -16.36
N GLY A 295 13.96 0.44 -16.93
CA GLY A 295 14.77 0.07 -18.09
C GLY A 295 16.28 0.00 -17.84
N CYS A 296 16.70 -0.47 -16.67
CA CYS A 296 18.11 -0.61 -16.31
C CYS A 296 18.85 -1.55 -17.29
N ASP A 297 19.67 -0.98 -18.17
CA ASP A 297 20.50 -1.70 -19.13
C ASP A 297 21.85 -2.11 -18.52
N PRO A 298 22.66 -2.97 -19.17
CA PRO A 298 24.01 -3.28 -18.70
C PRO A 298 24.88 -2.02 -18.46
N GLY A 299 24.69 -0.97 -19.29
CA GLY A 299 25.37 0.31 -19.13
C GLY A 299 25.03 1.03 -17.82
N PHE A 300 23.78 0.96 -17.36
CA PHE A 300 23.32 1.49 -16.08
C PHE A 300 24.13 0.91 -14.93
N TYR A 301 24.27 -0.41 -14.89
CA TYR A 301 24.99 -1.13 -13.83
C TYR A 301 26.48 -0.80 -13.82
N ARG A 302 27.12 -0.71 -14.99
CA ARG A 302 28.53 -0.29 -15.10
C ARG A 302 28.73 1.13 -14.58
N ARG A 303 27.83 2.07 -14.91
CA ARG A 303 27.91 3.45 -14.41
C ARG A 303 27.73 3.50 -12.89
N ILE A 304 26.82 2.71 -12.32
CA ILE A 304 26.64 2.59 -10.86
C ILE A 304 27.95 2.14 -10.20
N ILE A 305 28.63 1.10 -10.72
CA ILE A 305 29.93 0.63 -10.19
C ILE A 305 30.95 1.77 -10.15
N THR A 306 31.09 2.52 -11.25
CA THR A 306 32.05 3.63 -11.33
C THR A 306 31.71 4.77 -10.36
N MET A 307 30.42 4.99 -10.08
CA MET A 307 29.93 6.04 -9.19
C MET A 307 29.81 5.60 -7.73
N SER A 308 30.35 4.45 -7.32
CA SER A 308 30.21 3.89 -5.96
C SER A 308 31.42 4.21 -5.07
N PRO A 309 31.53 5.40 -4.43
CA PRO A 309 32.59 5.67 -3.47
C PRO A 309 32.35 4.98 -2.11
N GLU A 310 31.09 4.67 -1.78
CA GLU A 310 30.66 4.11 -0.50
C GLU A 310 29.71 2.94 -0.68
N LEU A 311 29.68 2.01 0.28
CA LEU A 311 28.85 0.80 0.21
C LEU A 311 27.39 1.12 0.55
N ALA A 312 26.47 0.79 -0.35
CA ALA A 312 25.05 0.99 -0.11
C ALA A 312 24.52 0.10 1.03
N PRO A 313 23.62 0.59 1.90
CA PRO A 313 23.00 -0.20 2.97
C PRO A 313 21.89 -1.15 2.47
N LEU A 314 21.74 -1.30 1.16
CA LEU A 314 20.66 -1.99 0.48
C LEU A 314 20.68 -3.51 0.76
N GLU A 315 19.54 -4.08 1.16
CA GLU A 315 19.38 -5.52 1.42
C GLU A 315 18.56 -6.22 0.33
N ILE A 316 17.63 -5.49 -0.29
CA ILE A 316 16.70 -6.01 -1.29
C ILE A 316 16.68 -5.07 -2.49
N LEU A 317 16.96 -5.61 -3.67
CA LEU A 317 16.89 -4.91 -4.94
C LEU A 317 15.83 -5.60 -5.82
N GLU A 318 14.87 -4.85 -6.35
CA GLU A 318 13.94 -5.34 -7.34
C GLU A 318 14.11 -4.59 -8.66
N ILE A 319 14.11 -5.32 -9.76
CA ILE A 319 14.32 -4.76 -11.10
C ILE A 319 13.33 -5.36 -12.10
N SER A 320 13.07 -4.61 -13.17
CA SER A 320 12.41 -5.13 -14.38
C SER A 320 13.35 -4.98 -15.56
N PRO A 321 14.13 -6.03 -15.90
CA PRO A 321 14.98 -6.02 -17.08
C PRO A 321 14.19 -5.74 -18.34
N LEU A 322 14.78 -4.97 -19.27
CA LEU A 322 14.19 -4.79 -20.60
C LEU A 322 14.20 -6.11 -21.38
N PRO A 323 13.32 -6.28 -22.39
CA PRO A 323 13.45 -7.35 -23.36
C PRO A 323 14.76 -7.15 -24.14
N LEU A 324 15.78 -7.94 -23.79
CA LEU A 324 17.12 -7.83 -24.37
C LEU A 324 17.41 -9.02 -25.29
N GLU A 325 18.14 -8.77 -26.38
CA GLU A 325 18.71 -9.81 -27.24
C GLU A 325 19.64 -10.74 -26.43
N HIS A 326 19.83 -11.98 -26.88
CA HIS A 326 20.54 -13.02 -26.12
C HIS A 326 21.95 -12.58 -25.63
N LYS A 327 22.71 -11.83 -26.42
CA LYS A 327 24.04 -11.32 -26.02
C LYS A 327 23.95 -10.37 -24.81
N LEU A 328 22.96 -9.48 -24.82
CA LEU A 328 22.74 -8.50 -23.76
C LEU A 328 22.20 -9.15 -22.47
N ARG A 329 21.56 -10.33 -22.57
CA ARG A 329 21.17 -11.12 -21.39
C ARG A 329 22.38 -11.63 -20.61
N VAL A 330 23.38 -12.18 -21.31
CA VAL A 330 24.62 -12.66 -20.67
C VAL A 330 25.40 -11.50 -20.03
N GLU A 331 25.47 -10.35 -20.72
CA GLU A 331 26.06 -9.14 -20.16
C GLU A 331 25.32 -8.65 -18.91
N LEU A 332 23.99 -8.68 -18.93
CA LEU A 332 23.17 -8.30 -17.78
C LEU A 332 23.49 -9.16 -16.54
N VAL A 333 23.58 -10.49 -16.68
CA VAL A 333 23.90 -11.36 -15.52
C VAL A 333 25.29 -11.03 -14.97
N ARG A 334 26.29 -10.89 -15.84
CA ARG A 334 27.66 -10.53 -15.42
C ARG A 334 27.69 -9.18 -14.71
N ASP A 335 27.01 -8.19 -15.27
CA ASP A 335 27.03 -6.83 -14.75
C ASP A 335 26.22 -6.74 -13.44
N LEU A 336 25.12 -7.50 -13.29
CA LEU A 336 24.38 -7.65 -12.03
C LEU A 336 25.20 -8.33 -10.94
N LYS A 337 25.91 -9.43 -11.25
CA LYS A 337 26.85 -10.06 -10.31
C LYS A 337 27.89 -9.07 -9.82
N THR A 338 28.48 -8.32 -10.74
CA THR A 338 29.52 -7.34 -10.43
C THR A 338 28.97 -6.21 -9.58
N VAL A 339 27.80 -5.67 -9.92
CA VAL A 339 27.12 -4.63 -9.12
C VAL A 339 26.78 -5.14 -7.72
N CYS A 340 26.21 -6.34 -7.60
CA CYS A 340 25.85 -6.88 -6.30
C CYS A 340 27.08 -7.18 -5.43
N ALA A 341 28.19 -7.61 -6.02
CA ALA A 341 29.43 -7.87 -5.28
C ALA A 341 30.17 -6.58 -4.88
N VAL A 342 30.19 -5.57 -5.76
CA VAL A 342 31.02 -4.36 -5.58
C VAL A 342 30.21 -3.20 -5.00
N ALA A 343 29.13 -2.80 -5.67
CA ALA A 343 28.35 -1.63 -5.30
C ALA A 343 27.33 -1.91 -4.19
N PHE A 344 26.74 -3.11 -4.19
CA PHE A 344 25.65 -3.49 -3.27
C PHE A 344 25.96 -4.76 -2.45
N PRO A 345 27.07 -4.82 -1.70
CA PRO A 345 27.54 -6.05 -1.04
C PRO A 345 26.63 -6.57 0.09
N ARG A 346 25.58 -5.82 0.45
CA ARG A 346 24.59 -6.23 1.45
C ARG A 346 23.30 -6.78 0.84
N VAL A 347 23.15 -6.72 -0.49
CA VAL A 347 21.96 -7.24 -1.16
C VAL A 347 21.95 -8.75 -1.06
N ARG A 348 20.89 -9.28 -0.45
CA ARG A 348 20.66 -10.71 -0.24
C ARG A 348 19.46 -11.24 -1.02
N LEU A 349 18.56 -10.36 -1.45
CA LEU A 349 17.39 -10.71 -2.24
C LEU A 349 17.36 -9.87 -3.51
N LEU A 350 17.21 -10.54 -4.65
CA LEU A 350 17.02 -9.91 -5.95
C LEU A 350 15.63 -10.28 -6.48
N GLY A 351 14.74 -9.30 -6.57
CA GLY A 351 13.45 -9.49 -7.22
C GLY A 351 13.53 -9.21 -8.72
N ILE A 352 12.99 -10.11 -9.52
CA ILE A 352 12.79 -9.93 -10.96
C ILE A 352 11.29 -9.83 -11.24
N ALA A 353 10.86 -8.81 -11.97
CA ALA A 353 9.45 -8.71 -12.35
C ALA A 353 9.02 -9.95 -13.15
N ALA A 354 7.87 -10.54 -12.83
CA ALA A 354 7.39 -11.78 -13.45
C ALA A 354 7.30 -11.68 -14.99
N SER A 355 7.01 -10.49 -15.52
CA SER A 355 7.01 -10.21 -16.96
C SER A 355 8.36 -10.38 -17.67
N CYS A 356 9.44 -10.53 -16.90
CA CYS A 356 10.80 -10.62 -17.39
C CYS A 356 11.42 -12.02 -17.24
N ILE A 357 10.64 -13.02 -16.83
CA ILE A 357 11.14 -14.38 -16.58
C ILE A 357 11.77 -15.00 -17.83
N ASP A 358 11.18 -14.77 -19.01
CA ASP A 358 11.70 -15.27 -20.29
C ASP A 358 12.98 -14.54 -20.77
N TYR A 359 13.37 -13.48 -20.07
CA TYR A 359 14.54 -12.65 -20.42
C TYR A 359 15.78 -12.96 -19.57
N VAL A 360 15.63 -13.77 -18.51
CA VAL A 360 16.77 -14.28 -17.74
C VAL A 360 17.19 -15.66 -18.26
N SER A 361 18.47 -16.01 -18.13
CA SER A 361 18.94 -17.34 -18.53
C SER A 361 18.44 -18.41 -17.57
N GLU A 362 18.35 -19.66 -18.03
CA GLU A 362 17.96 -20.81 -17.18
C GLU A 362 18.87 -20.97 -15.94
N TRP A 363 20.13 -20.53 -16.05
CA TRP A 363 21.13 -20.58 -14.98
C TRP A 363 21.18 -19.32 -14.12
N PHE A 364 20.37 -18.29 -14.43
CA PHE A 364 20.44 -16.99 -13.79
C PHE A 364 20.26 -17.06 -12.26
N GLU A 365 19.24 -17.80 -11.80
CA GLU A 365 18.96 -17.97 -10.38
C GLU A 365 20.15 -18.61 -9.65
N LEU A 366 20.62 -19.76 -10.15
CA LEU A 366 21.77 -20.48 -9.59
C LEU A 366 23.04 -19.63 -9.54
N GLU A 367 23.22 -18.79 -10.54
CA GLU A 367 24.35 -17.88 -10.65
C GLU A 367 24.27 -16.70 -9.69
N MET A 368 23.09 -16.14 -9.48
CA MET A 368 22.86 -15.01 -8.57
C MET A 368 22.76 -15.45 -7.11
N ASP A 369 22.13 -16.58 -6.82
CA ASP A 369 21.95 -17.12 -5.48
C ASP A 369 23.29 -17.27 -4.74
N LYS A 370 24.34 -17.70 -5.46
CA LYS A 370 25.70 -17.79 -4.90
C LYS A 370 26.22 -16.44 -4.44
N VAL A 371 26.09 -15.41 -5.28
CA VAL A 371 26.54 -14.04 -4.97
C VAL A 371 25.72 -13.45 -3.82
N LEU A 372 24.40 -13.64 -3.83
CA LEU A 372 23.49 -13.11 -2.81
C LEU A 372 23.69 -13.80 -1.45
N MET A 373 23.98 -15.09 -1.43
CA MET A 373 24.32 -15.85 -0.22
C MET A 373 25.68 -15.41 0.33
N GLU A 374 26.67 -15.17 -0.54
CA GLU A 374 27.98 -14.65 -0.15
C GLU A 374 27.88 -13.24 0.44
N ASN A 375 27.12 -12.36 -0.19
CA ASN A 375 26.79 -11.02 0.33
C ASN A 375 26.16 -11.11 1.74
N ALA A 376 25.16 -11.98 1.92
CA ALA A 376 24.51 -12.17 3.22
C ALA A 376 25.50 -12.63 4.30
N ARG A 377 26.41 -13.57 3.97
CA ARG A 377 27.46 -14.06 4.87
C ARG A 377 28.47 -12.96 5.22
N ASN A 378 28.89 -12.19 4.22
CA ASN A 378 29.91 -11.15 4.37
C ASN A 378 29.37 -9.88 5.06
N SER A 379 28.05 -9.67 5.03
CA SER A 379 27.42 -8.52 5.70
C SER A 379 27.62 -8.50 7.22
N GLY A 380 27.84 -9.66 7.85
CA GLY A 380 27.98 -9.79 9.31
C GLY A 380 26.74 -9.42 10.12
N HIS A 381 25.60 -9.11 9.47
CA HIS A 381 24.36 -8.67 10.12
C HIS A 381 23.40 -9.81 10.46
N TYR A 382 23.63 -10.98 9.88
CA TYR A 382 22.73 -12.11 9.97
C TYR A 382 23.39 -13.26 10.73
N ASP A 383 22.58 -13.97 11.51
CA ASP A 383 22.97 -15.19 12.20
C ASP A 383 23.25 -16.29 11.16
N LYS A 384 24.47 -16.85 11.19
CA LYS A 384 24.94 -17.85 10.23
C LYS A 384 24.06 -19.10 10.24
N GLU A 385 23.63 -19.55 11.41
CA GLU A 385 22.79 -20.74 11.54
C GLU A 385 21.40 -20.50 10.93
N LYS A 386 20.85 -19.29 11.11
CA LYS A 386 19.56 -18.88 10.51
C LYS A 386 19.62 -18.66 9.00
N LEU A 387 20.78 -18.28 8.47
CA LEU A 387 21.02 -18.23 7.02
C LEU A 387 21.08 -19.65 6.44
N GLU A 388 21.83 -20.55 7.06
CA GLU A 388 22.05 -21.91 6.56
C GLU A 388 20.80 -22.80 6.65
N ASN A 389 19.93 -22.59 7.65
CA ASN A 389 18.65 -23.31 7.77
C ASN A 389 17.48 -22.64 7.01
N GLY A 390 17.74 -21.59 6.22
CA GLY A 390 16.74 -20.93 5.38
C GLY A 390 15.72 -20.05 6.12
N ARG A 391 15.89 -19.80 7.43
CA ARG A 391 15.03 -18.85 8.17
C ARG A 391 15.24 -17.40 7.72
N ILE A 392 16.43 -17.08 7.21
CA ILE A 392 16.71 -15.82 6.53
C ILE A 392 16.75 -16.10 5.04
N GLN A 393 15.79 -15.53 4.31
CA GLN A 393 15.67 -15.74 2.87
C GLN A 393 16.81 -15.05 2.11
N THR A 394 17.40 -15.75 1.16
CA THR A 394 18.40 -15.25 0.22
C THR A 394 18.09 -15.79 -1.16
N GLY A 395 18.47 -15.06 -2.20
CA GLY A 395 18.35 -15.51 -3.58
C GLY A 395 17.42 -14.68 -4.44
N VAL A 396 17.05 -15.24 -5.58
CA VAL A 396 16.16 -14.60 -6.56
C VAL A 396 14.69 -14.91 -6.24
N TYR A 397 13.81 -13.92 -6.38
CA TYR A 397 12.36 -14.13 -6.34
C TYR A 397 11.68 -13.38 -7.48
N TYR A 398 10.46 -13.81 -7.83
CA TYR A 398 9.64 -13.15 -8.84
C TYR A 398 8.48 -12.41 -8.19
N PHE A 399 8.18 -11.21 -8.69
CA PHE A 399 7.15 -10.31 -8.14
C PHE A 399 6.22 -9.70 -9.18
#